data_AF-A0A918I5N9-F1
#
_entry.id   AF-A0A918I5N9-F1
#
_cell.length_a   1.000
_cell.length_b   1.000
_cell.length_c   1.000
_cell.angle_alpha   90.00
_cell.angle_beta   90.00
_cell.angle_gamma   90.00
#
_symmetry.space_group_name_H-M   'P 1'
#
loop_
_entity.id
_entity.type
_entity.pdbx_description
1 polymer ?
#
loop_
_entity_poly.entity_id
_entity_poly.type
_entity_poly.pdbx_seq_one_letter_code
_entity_poly.pdbx_strand_id
1 'polypeptide(L)'
;MTTCASATCPGRGGRRCSRGDADRATRLLAAALLLWDGDRAAVGVPRVGPLLGALGHLDEERMRAVEDLAEAQLRVGEPRAALRDLTGLLSAAPLRGRGWALRMRAHHRLGEAGGVLEAYRSECAVYQAELGITPGRELGEAYAELMGRRPPRSA
;
A
#
# COMPACT_ATOMS: atom_id res chain seq x y z
N MET A 1 19.17 27.86 -17.31
CA MET A 1 17.80 28.38 -17.40
C MET A 1 16.88 27.24 -17.84
N THR A 2 16.06 26.78 -16.91
CA THR A 2 14.64 26.39 -17.10
C THR A 2 14.27 25.35 -18.17
N THR A 3 14.13 24.10 -17.69
CA THR A 3 12.92 23.25 -17.79
C THR A 3 12.42 22.70 -19.14
N CYS A 4 12.44 21.38 -19.24
CA CYS A 4 11.35 20.52 -19.76
C CYS A 4 11.53 19.16 -19.05
N ALA A 5 10.84 18.79 -17.97
CA ALA A 5 9.40 18.57 -17.83
C ALA A 5 8.82 17.62 -18.90
N SER A 6 9.19 16.34 -18.83
CA SER A 6 8.27 15.25 -19.15
C SER A 6 8.13 14.35 -17.93
N ALA A 7 7.27 14.82 -17.01
CA ALA A 7 6.63 13.99 -16.02
C ALA A 7 5.60 13.13 -16.75
N THR A 8 5.84 11.82 -16.83
CA THR A 8 4.78 10.82 -17.01
C THR A 8 5.31 9.47 -16.56
N CYS A 9 4.69 8.90 -15.53
CA CYS A 9 4.20 7.53 -15.59
C CYS A 9 3.12 7.38 -14.51
N PRO A 10 1.85 7.69 -14.83
CA PRO A 10 0.73 7.11 -14.10
C PRO A 10 0.71 5.61 -14.40
N GLY A 11 0.18 4.83 -13.46
CA GLY A 11 0.37 3.39 -13.39
C GLY A 11 -0.06 2.56 -14.59
N ARG A 12 0.37 1.29 -14.52
CA ARG A 12 0.13 0.11 -15.38
C ARG A 12 1.11 -0.08 -16.53
N GLY A 13 1.83 -1.21 -16.45
CA GLY A 13 2.64 -1.75 -17.53
C GLY A 13 4.14 -1.83 -17.20
N GLY A 14 4.52 -2.87 -16.45
CA GLY A 14 5.78 -3.63 -16.46
C GLY A 14 7.09 -3.04 -17.00
N ARG A 15 7.36 -1.73 -16.88
CA ARG A 15 8.70 -1.19 -17.10
C ARG A 15 9.46 -1.31 -15.79
N ARG A 16 10.62 -1.98 -15.82
CA ARG A 16 11.55 -2.02 -14.69
C ARG A 16 12.02 -0.59 -14.45
N CYS A 17 11.39 0.12 -13.51
CA CYS A 17 11.87 1.41 -13.07
C CYS A 17 13.30 1.25 -12.55
N SER A 18 14.18 2.18 -12.92
CA SER A 18 15.53 2.18 -12.37
C SER A 18 15.50 2.48 -10.87
N ARG A 19 16.54 2.12 -10.13
CA ARG A 19 16.64 2.47 -8.70
C ARG A 19 16.52 3.99 -8.49
N GLY A 20 17.09 4.79 -9.39
CA GLY A 20 16.98 6.24 -9.36
C GLY A 20 15.55 6.76 -9.52
N ASP A 21 14.71 6.09 -10.32
CA ASP A 21 13.29 6.42 -10.43
C ASP A 21 12.54 6.08 -9.14
N ALA A 22 12.89 4.95 -8.51
CA ALA A 22 12.31 4.57 -7.22
C ALA A 22 12.71 5.53 -6.10
N ASP A 23 13.97 5.95 -6.01
CA ASP A 23 14.44 6.95 -5.05
C ASP A 23 13.71 8.29 -5.25
N ARG A 24 13.54 8.71 -6.51
CA ARG A 24 12.78 9.91 -6.84
C ARG A 24 11.31 9.77 -6.43
N ALA A 25 10.69 8.63 -6.71
CA ALA A 25 9.31 8.36 -6.32
C ALA A 25 9.15 8.40 -4.79
N THR A 26 10.03 7.74 -4.03
CA THR A 26 10.02 7.77 -2.57
C THR A 26 10.06 9.20 -2.03
N ARG A 27 10.97 10.04 -2.53
CA ARG A 27 11.06 11.44 -2.10
C ARG A 27 9.80 12.26 -2.43
N LEU A 28 9.29 12.14 -3.66
CA LEU A 28 8.12 12.90 -4.10
C LEU A 28 6.85 12.48 -3.35
N LEU A 29 6.65 11.18 -3.17
CA LEU A 29 5.49 10.64 -2.45
C LEU A 29 5.55 10.99 -0.97
N ALA A 30 6.72 10.86 -0.32
CA ALA A 30 6.89 11.29 1.06
C ALA A 30 6.62 12.79 1.23
N ALA A 31 7.16 13.63 0.33
CA ALA A 31 6.91 15.07 0.35
C ALA A 31 5.42 15.41 0.12
N ALA A 32 4.76 14.72 -0.81
CA ALA A 32 3.34 14.91 -1.08
C ALA A 32 2.48 14.53 0.14
N LEU A 33 2.80 13.42 0.81
CA LEU A 33 2.08 12.97 2.01
C LEU A 33 2.28 13.90 3.21
N LEU A 34 3.42 14.60 3.30
CA LEU A 34 3.64 15.64 4.32
C LEU A 34 2.77 16.89 4.14
N LEU A 35 2.18 17.10 2.94
CA LEU A 35 1.23 18.21 2.71
C LEU A 35 -0.15 17.93 3.32
N TRP A 36 -0.40 16.70 3.76
CA TRP A 36 -1.67 16.31 4.36
C TRP A 36 -1.64 16.56 5.86
N ASP A 37 -2.68 17.23 6.34
CA ASP A 37 -2.94 17.36 7.77
C ASP A 37 -3.70 16.11 8.23
N GLY A 38 -2.96 15.08 8.65
CA GLY A 38 -3.51 13.82 9.15
C GLY A 38 -3.95 12.81 8.07
N ASP A 39 -4.89 11.94 8.45
CA ASP A 39 -5.32 10.78 7.66
C ASP A 39 -6.52 11.03 6.75
N ARG A 40 -7.07 12.25 6.75
CA ARG A 40 -8.29 12.60 6.01
C ARG A 40 -8.14 13.94 5.30
N ALA A 41 -8.72 14.04 4.10
CA ALA A 41 -8.82 15.27 3.34
C ALA A 41 -9.65 16.31 4.09
N ALA A 42 -9.16 17.55 4.06
CA ALA A 42 -9.84 18.74 4.58
C ALA A 42 -10.38 18.54 6.02
N VAL A 43 -9.47 18.25 6.96
CA VAL A 43 -9.81 18.13 8.39
C VAL A 43 -10.55 19.39 8.86
N GLY A 44 -11.67 19.19 9.56
CA GLY A 44 -12.55 20.29 10.02
C GLY A 44 -13.62 20.73 9.00
N VAL A 45 -13.60 20.23 7.76
CA VAL A 45 -14.65 20.52 6.78
C VAL A 45 -15.79 19.49 6.87
N PRO A 46 -17.06 19.92 6.99
CA PRO A 46 -18.21 19.00 7.00
C PRO A 46 -18.30 18.17 5.72
N ARG A 47 -18.43 16.85 5.88
CA ARG A 47 -18.51 15.88 4.77
C ARG A 47 -19.97 15.63 4.38
N VAL A 48 -20.59 16.64 3.77
CA VAL A 48 -22.00 16.58 3.38
C VAL A 48 -22.21 17.12 1.96
N GLY A 49 -23.31 16.70 1.33
CA GLY A 49 -23.71 17.20 0.01
C GLY A 49 -22.64 16.96 -1.07
N PRO A 50 -22.39 17.94 -1.97
CA PRO A 50 -21.46 17.78 -3.08
C PRO A 50 -20.01 17.46 -2.67
N LEU A 51 -19.60 17.83 -1.45
CA LEU A 51 -18.23 17.62 -0.97
C LEU A 51 -17.95 16.19 -0.51
N LEU A 52 -18.98 15.42 -0.14
CA LEU A 52 -18.80 14.07 0.42
C LEU A 52 -18.00 13.16 -0.54
N GLY A 53 -18.39 13.14 -1.82
CA GLY A 53 -17.73 12.32 -2.84
C GLY A 53 -16.30 12.81 -3.16
N ALA A 54 -16.11 14.13 -3.29
CA ALA A 54 -14.81 14.70 -3.60
C ALA A 54 -13.78 14.47 -2.48
N LEU A 55 -14.19 14.64 -1.22
CA LEU A 55 -13.32 14.39 -0.07
C LEU A 55 -13.03 12.91 0.12
N GLY A 56 -14.00 12.02 -0.15
CA GLY A 56 -13.78 10.57 -0.16
C GLY A 56 -12.79 10.14 -1.25
N HIS A 57 -12.88 10.72 -2.45
CA HIS A 57 -11.92 10.46 -3.52
C HIS A 57 -10.50 10.88 -3.13
N LEU A 58 -10.35 12.04 -2.49
CA LEU A 58 -9.05 12.50 -1.99
C LEU A 58 -8.48 11.55 -0.92
N ASP A 59 -9.30 11.07 0.03
CA ASP A 59 -8.87 10.07 1.01
C ASP A 59 -8.34 8.79 0.32
N GLU A 60 -9.03 8.33 -0.74
CA GLU A 60 -8.58 7.18 -1.54
C GLU A 60 -7.26 7.42 -2.26
N GLU A 61 -7.07 8.60 -2.86
CA GLU A 61 -5.81 8.96 -3.51
C GLU A 61 -4.64 9.05 -2.51
N ARG A 62 -4.89 9.55 -1.30
CA ARG A 62 -3.89 9.53 -0.22
C ARG A 62 -3.50 8.09 0.13
N MET A 63 -4.47 7.20 0.33
CA MET A 63 -4.20 5.80 0.65
C MET A 63 -3.40 5.11 -0.47
N ARG A 64 -3.72 5.37 -1.74
CA ARG A 64 -2.94 4.89 -2.90
C ARG A 64 -1.51 5.44 -2.88
N ALA A 65 -1.33 6.71 -2.56
CA ALA A 65 0.01 7.31 -2.46
C ALA A 65 0.86 6.67 -1.35
N VAL A 66 0.25 6.25 -0.22
CA VAL A 66 0.96 5.48 0.82
C VAL A 66 1.38 4.11 0.32
N GLU A 67 0.51 3.39 -0.41
CA GLU A 67 0.85 2.11 -1.03
C GLU A 67 1.98 2.26 -2.07
N ASP A 68 1.93 3.32 -2.90
CA ASP A 68 2.96 3.63 -3.88
C ASP A 68 4.30 3.97 -3.21
N LEU A 69 4.26 4.69 -2.07
CA LEU A 69 5.44 5.02 -1.28
C LEU A 69 6.07 3.74 -0.71
N ALA A 70 5.27 2.87 -0.11
CA ALA A 70 5.72 1.59 0.42
C ALA A 70 6.34 0.71 -0.69
N GLU A 71 5.73 0.68 -1.87
CA GLU A 71 6.29 -0.06 -3.01
C GLU A 71 7.63 0.53 -3.48
N ALA A 72 7.75 1.86 -3.54
CA ALA A 72 9.00 2.53 -3.89
C ALA A 72 10.10 2.27 -2.84
N GLN A 73 9.76 2.38 -1.54
CA GLN A 73 10.65 2.05 -0.42
C GLN A 73 11.16 0.60 -0.50
N LEU A 74 10.28 -0.36 -0.82
CA LEU A 74 10.71 -1.73 -1.06
C LEU A 74 11.73 -1.77 -2.20
N ARG A 75 11.46 -1.17 -3.36
CA ARG A 75 12.40 -1.17 -4.50
C ARG A 75 13.79 -0.60 -4.16
N VAL A 76 13.88 0.42 -3.30
CA VAL A 76 15.16 1.05 -2.93
C VAL A 76 15.90 0.32 -1.79
N GLY A 77 15.27 -0.70 -1.20
CA GLY A 77 15.88 -1.55 -0.17
C GLY A 77 15.48 -1.19 1.27
N GLU A 78 14.36 -0.49 1.46
CA GLU A 78 13.91 0.04 2.75
C GLU A 78 12.62 -0.65 3.26
N PRO A 79 12.61 -1.98 3.49
CA PRO A 79 11.39 -2.71 3.89
C PRO A 79 10.85 -2.29 5.26
N ARG A 80 11.69 -1.83 6.19
CA ARG A 80 11.23 -1.36 7.51
C ARG A 80 10.44 -0.05 7.43
N ALA A 81 10.85 0.85 6.53
CA ALA A 81 10.08 2.07 6.26
C ALA A 81 8.70 1.71 5.68
N ALA A 82 8.67 0.77 4.73
CA ALA A 82 7.42 0.28 4.16
C ALA A 82 6.49 -0.34 5.22
N LEU A 83 7.02 -1.15 6.14
CA LEU A 83 6.21 -1.73 7.22
C LEU A 83 5.61 -0.68 8.15
N ARG A 84 6.35 0.37 8.50
CA ARG A 84 5.84 1.47 9.33
C ARG A 84 4.67 2.17 8.65
N ASP A 85 4.84 2.55 7.39
CA ASP A 85 3.85 3.32 6.65
C ASP A 85 2.59 2.46 6.36
N LEU A 86 2.78 1.17 6.06
CA LEU A 86 1.69 0.20 5.88
C LEU A 86 0.94 -0.13 7.16
N THR A 87 1.60 -0.09 8.32
CA THR A 87 0.93 -0.34 9.61
C THR A 87 -0.11 0.73 9.88
N GLY A 88 0.25 2.01 9.72
CA GLY A 88 -0.71 3.11 9.86
C GLY A 88 -1.87 3.00 8.87
N LEU A 89 -1.57 2.72 7.60
CA LEU A 89 -2.58 2.55 6.56
C LEU A 89 -3.58 1.42 6.88
N LEU A 90 -3.09 0.23 7.22
CA LEU A 90 -3.95 -0.94 7.42
C LEU A 90 -4.73 -0.89 8.73
N SER A 91 -4.25 -0.14 9.73
CA SER A 91 -5.04 0.16 10.93
C SER A 91 -6.22 1.09 10.63
N ALA A 92 -6.06 2.05 9.72
CA ALA A 92 -7.12 3.00 9.35
C ALA A 92 -8.07 2.45 8.26
N ALA A 93 -7.54 1.64 7.34
CA ALA A 93 -8.24 1.08 6.20
C ALA A 93 -7.84 -0.39 6.01
N PRO A 94 -8.48 -1.33 6.73
CA PRO A 94 -8.05 -2.72 6.76
C PRO A 94 -8.45 -3.51 5.50
N LEU A 95 -9.42 -3.02 4.71
CA LEU A 95 -9.87 -3.64 3.44
C LEU A 95 -9.03 -3.22 2.23
N ARG A 96 -7.70 -3.20 2.38
CA ARG A 96 -6.76 -2.83 1.31
C ARG A 96 -5.84 -3.99 0.95
N GLY A 97 -6.29 -4.82 0.01
CA GLY A 97 -5.54 -6.02 -0.40
C GLY A 97 -4.13 -5.72 -0.93
N ARG A 98 -3.94 -4.59 -1.63
CA ARG A 98 -2.61 -4.14 -2.06
C ARG A 98 -1.70 -3.82 -0.86
N GLY A 99 -2.22 -3.16 0.16
CA GLY A 99 -1.48 -2.85 1.39
C GLY A 99 -0.98 -4.12 2.09
N TRP A 100 -1.85 -5.12 2.24
CA TRP A 100 -1.48 -6.41 2.82
C TRP A 100 -0.43 -7.16 1.99
N ALA A 101 -0.58 -7.18 0.66
CA ALA A 101 0.42 -7.78 -0.23
C ALA A 101 1.80 -7.11 -0.12
N LEU A 102 1.85 -5.78 -0.02
CA LEU A 102 3.09 -5.04 0.20
C LEU A 102 3.69 -5.34 1.59
N ARG A 103 2.86 -5.52 2.62
CA ARG A 103 3.31 -5.90 3.98
C ARG A 103 3.95 -7.29 3.97
N MET A 104 3.32 -8.27 3.32
CA MET A 104 3.91 -9.59 3.12
C MET A 104 5.25 -9.53 2.38
N ARG A 105 5.33 -8.75 1.30
CA ARG A 105 6.59 -8.55 0.55
C ARG A 105 7.68 -7.91 1.41
N ALA A 106 7.32 -6.98 2.29
CA ALA A 106 8.27 -6.32 3.19
C ALA A 106 8.85 -7.31 4.22
N HIS A 107 8.01 -8.12 4.88
CA HIS A 107 8.46 -9.18 5.78
C HIS A 107 9.31 -10.23 5.06
N HIS A 108 8.91 -10.62 3.84
CA HIS A 108 9.70 -11.57 3.05
C HIS A 108 11.11 -11.03 2.75
N ARG A 109 11.26 -9.75 2.38
CA ARG A 109 12.58 -9.12 2.16
C ARG A 109 13.44 -9.03 3.43
N LEU A 110 12.82 -9.00 4.59
CA LEU A 110 13.50 -9.07 5.88
C LEU A 110 13.87 -10.51 6.30
N GLY A 111 13.44 -11.53 5.54
CA GLY A 111 13.60 -12.94 5.91
C GLY A 111 12.64 -13.41 7.01
N GLU A 112 11.60 -12.63 7.30
CA GLU A 112 10.67 -12.87 8.41
C GLU A 112 9.47 -13.70 7.96
N ALA A 113 9.65 -15.01 7.79
CA ALA A 113 8.58 -15.94 7.39
C ALA A 113 7.33 -15.87 8.30
N GLY A 114 7.53 -15.63 9.60
CA GLY A 114 6.44 -15.44 10.57
C GLY A 114 5.58 -14.22 10.24
N GLY A 115 6.21 -13.10 9.89
CA GLY A 115 5.51 -11.87 9.51
C GLY A 115 4.72 -11.99 8.21
N VAL A 116 5.21 -12.78 7.25
CA VAL A 116 4.44 -13.09 6.01
C VAL A 116 3.16 -13.85 6.34
N LEU A 117 3.25 -14.88 7.19
CA LEU A 117 2.11 -15.67 7.61
C LEU A 117 1.11 -14.88 8.46
N GLU A 118 1.61 -14.06 9.38
CA GLU A 118 0.78 -13.20 10.22
C GLU A 118 -0.01 -12.22 9.35
N ALA A 119 0.65 -11.51 8.42
CA ALA A 119 -0.02 -10.58 7.52
C ALA A 119 -1.14 -11.27 6.70
N TYR A 120 -0.88 -12.47 6.16
CA TYR A 120 -1.89 -13.24 5.43
C TYR A 120 -3.09 -13.60 6.32
N ARG A 121 -2.83 -14.06 7.56
CA ARG A 121 -3.90 -14.44 8.49
C ARG A 121 -4.73 -13.24 8.94
N SER A 122 -4.08 -12.11 9.23
CA SER A 122 -4.75 -10.87 9.64
C SER A 122 -5.69 -10.37 8.56
N GLU A 123 -5.25 -10.36 7.30
CA GLU A 123 -6.12 -9.99 6.19
C GLU A 123 -7.32 -10.93 6.04
N CYS A 124 -7.09 -12.25 6.06
CA CYS A 124 -8.18 -13.22 6.02
C CYS A 124 -9.23 -12.97 7.10
N ALA A 125 -8.77 -12.71 8.34
CA ALA A 125 -9.67 -12.43 9.46
C ALA A 125 -10.48 -11.14 9.23
N VAL A 126 -9.83 -10.07 8.75
CA VAL A 126 -10.50 -8.80 8.43
C VAL A 126 -11.55 -8.98 7.34
N TYR A 127 -11.20 -9.58 6.21
CA TYR A 127 -12.13 -9.74 5.09
C TYR A 127 -13.29 -10.67 5.45
N GLN A 128 -13.03 -11.70 6.25
CA GLN A 128 -14.08 -12.57 6.74
C GLN A 128 -15.02 -11.82 7.70
N ALA A 129 -14.48 -10.97 8.58
CA ALA A 129 -15.28 -10.21 9.54
C ALA A 129 -16.12 -9.10 8.87
N GLU A 130 -15.53 -8.34 7.95
CA GLU A 130 -16.17 -7.16 7.34
C GLU A 130 -17.03 -7.49 6.12
N LEU A 131 -16.62 -8.48 5.32
CA LEU A 131 -17.25 -8.80 4.04
C LEU A 131 -17.82 -10.23 3.98
N GLY A 132 -17.54 -11.08 4.98
CA GLY A 132 -17.97 -12.48 4.98
C GLY A 132 -17.25 -13.35 3.95
N ILE A 133 -16.18 -12.85 3.34
CA ILE A 133 -15.43 -13.54 2.29
C ILE A 133 -14.00 -13.84 2.74
N THR A 134 -13.46 -14.97 2.30
CA THR A 134 -12.02 -15.20 2.34
C THR A 134 -11.35 -14.42 1.19
N PRO A 135 -10.22 -13.73 1.41
CA PRO A 135 -9.53 -12.97 0.39
C PRO A 135 -9.22 -13.84 -0.84
N GLY A 136 -9.39 -13.24 -2.03
CA GLY A 136 -9.42 -13.94 -3.31
C GLY A 136 -8.10 -14.60 -3.72
N ARG A 137 -8.15 -15.33 -4.86
CA ARG A 137 -7.05 -16.12 -5.44
C ARG A 137 -5.72 -15.35 -5.53
N GLU A 138 -5.80 -14.05 -5.81
CA GLU A 138 -4.67 -13.13 -5.97
C GLU A 138 -3.79 -13.03 -4.70
N LEU A 139 -4.37 -13.12 -3.51
CA LEU A 139 -3.62 -13.07 -2.25
C LEU A 139 -2.95 -14.41 -1.93
N GLY A 140 -3.69 -15.51 -2.15
CA GLY A 140 -3.13 -16.85 -2.03
C GLY A 140 -1.97 -17.08 -2.99
N GLU A 141 -2.04 -16.49 -4.19
CA GLU A 141 -0.95 -16.46 -5.17
C GLU A 141 0.25 -15.64 -4.66
N ALA A 142 0.03 -14.45 -4.09
CA ALA A 142 1.11 -13.65 -3.50
C ALA A 142 1.81 -14.36 -2.33
N TYR A 143 1.06 -15.00 -1.43
CA TYR A 143 1.63 -15.82 -0.38
C TYR A 143 2.45 -16.99 -0.96
N ALA A 144 1.90 -17.67 -1.97
CA ALA A 144 2.55 -18.82 -2.57
C ALA A 144 3.84 -18.43 -3.31
N GLU A 145 3.84 -17.28 -4.00
CA GLU A 145 5.03 -16.69 -4.64
C GLU A 145 6.13 -16.43 -3.60
N LEU A 146 5.78 -15.82 -2.46
CA LEU A 146 6.77 -15.44 -1.45
C LEU A 146 7.28 -16.61 -0.62
N MET A 147 6.41 -17.57 -0.29
CA MET A 147 6.74 -18.66 0.62
C MET A 147 7.15 -19.95 -0.11
N GLY A 148 7.04 -19.99 -1.44
CA GLY A 148 7.32 -21.19 -2.25
C GLY A 148 6.37 -22.36 -1.97
N ARG A 149 5.23 -22.10 -1.30
CA ARG A 149 4.25 -23.13 -0.89
C ARG A 149 2.86 -22.54 -0.84
N ARG A 150 1.85 -23.38 -1.08
CA ARG A 150 0.44 -22.97 -1.02
C ARG A 150 0.11 -22.36 0.36
N PRO A 151 -0.75 -21.33 0.44
CA PRO A 151 -1.25 -20.82 1.71
C PRO A 151 -1.86 -21.95 2.55
N PRO A 152 -1.69 -21.90 3.88
CA PRO A 152 -2.39 -22.83 4.76
C PRO A 152 -3.90 -22.67 4.52
N ARG A 153 -4.62 -23.80 4.49
CA ARG A 153 -6.09 -23.77 4.43
C ARG A 153 -6.57 -22.99 5.66
N SER A 154 -7.24 -21.86 5.43
CA SER A 154 -8.02 -21.19 6.46
C SER A 154 -9.09 -22.20 6.91
N ALA A 155 -9.10 -22.52 8.20
CA ALA A 155 -10.11 -23.36 8.82
C ALA A 155 -11.43 -22.60 8.96
#